data_AF-A0A9X9LZJ2-F1
#
_entry.id   AF-A0A9X9LZJ2-F1
#
_cell.length_a   1.000
_cell.length_b   1.000
_cell.length_c   1.000
_cell.angle_alpha   90.00
_cell.angle_beta   90.00
_cell.angle_gamma   90.00
#
_symmetry.space_group_name_H-M   'P 1'
#
loop_
_entity.id
_entity.type
_entity.pdbx_description
1 polymer ?
#
loop_
_entity_poly.entity_id
_entity_poly.type
_entity_poly.pdbx_seq_one_letter_code
_entity_poly.pdbx_strand_id
1 'polypeptide(L)'
;MAQILEHLKTLAKDEALKRQSSLGLSFFNSILAHGDLRNNRLNQLSVNLWHLAQRHGCADTRTMVKTLEYIKKRSKQPDMGHLTELALRLPLQTRT
;
A
#
# COMPACT_ATOMS: atom_id res chain seq x y z
N MET A 1 11.62 10.56 2.84
CA MET A 1 10.47 9.64 2.69
C MET A 1 9.10 10.33 2.86
N ALA A 2 8.96 11.40 3.67
CA ALA A 2 7.70 12.15 3.79
C ALA A 2 7.24 12.83 2.48
N GLN A 3 8.18 13.24 1.62
CA GLN A 3 7.91 13.97 0.39
C GLN A 3 6.98 13.22 -0.61
N ILE A 4 7.13 11.89 -0.77
CA ILE A 4 6.25 11.11 -1.66
C ILE A 4 4.79 11.18 -1.19
N LEU A 5 4.56 11.02 0.12
CA LEU A 5 3.21 11.12 0.67
C LEU A 5 2.66 12.53 0.56
N GLU A 6 3.50 13.56 0.74
CA GLU A 6 3.08 14.96 0.56
C GLU A 6 2.69 15.25 -0.89
N HIS A 7 3.51 14.86 -1.87
CA HIS A 7 3.18 15.02 -3.30
C HIS A 7 1.94 14.23 -3.71
N LEU A 8 1.75 13.02 -3.21
CA LEU A 8 0.51 12.29 -3.49
C LEU A 8 -0.69 12.99 -2.86
N LYS A 9 -0.56 13.59 -1.67
CA LYS A 9 -1.63 14.36 -1.03
C LYS A 9 -1.98 15.65 -1.78
N THR A 10 -1.04 16.30 -2.46
CA THR A 10 -1.36 17.48 -3.29
C THR A 10 -2.27 17.10 -4.46
N LEU A 11 -2.06 15.93 -5.08
CA LEU A 11 -2.93 15.44 -6.17
C LEU A 11 -4.40 15.26 -5.75
N ALA A 12 -4.69 15.01 -4.47
CA ALA A 12 -6.08 14.98 -4.00
C ALA A 12 -6.72 16.37 -3.92
N LYS A 13 -5.93 17.43 -3.77
CA LYS A 13 -6.42 18.81 -3.78
C LYS A 13 -6.80 19.26 -5.19
N ASP A 14 -6.13 18.73 -6.21
CA ASP A 14 -6.39 18.98 -7.63
C ASP A 14 -7.45 18.04 -8.22
N GLU A 15 -8.32 17.44 -7.39
CA GLU A 15 -9.36 16.47 -7.77
C GLU A 15 -8.85 15.20 -8.50
N ALA A 16 -7.53 15.00 -8.58
CA ALA A 16 -6.90 13.87 -9.26
C ALA A 16 -6.88 12.60 -8.37
N LEU A 17 -8.00 12.29 -7.70
CA LEU A 17 -8.13 11.20 -6.73
C LEU A 17 -7.81 9.83 -7.33
N LYS A 18 -8.28 9.55 -8.57
CA LYS A 18 -7.95 8.31 -9.29
C LYS A 18 -6.45 8.16 -9.54
N ARG A 19 -5.78 9.26 -9.91
CA ARG A 19 -4.33 9.26 -10.17
C ARG A 19 -3.55 9.09 -8.88
N GLN A 20 -3.95 9.77 -7.80
CA GLN A 20 -3.37 9.56 -6.48
C GLN A 20 -3.48 8.09 -6.06
N SER A 21 -4.68 7.50 -6.19
CA SER A 21 -4.90 6.10 -5.82
C SER A 21 -4.04 5.13 -6.62
N SER A 22 -3.98 5.32 -7.94
CA SER A 22 -3.18 4.50 -8.85
C SER A 22 -1.68 4.60 -8.55
N LEU A 23 -1.16 5.81 -8.32
CA LEU A 23 0.24 6.03 -7.98
C LEU A 23 0.57 5.48 -6.58
N GLY A 24 -0.29 5.71 -5.59
CA GLY A 24 -0.12 5.17 -4.24
C GLY A 24 -0.01 3.65 -4.24
N LEU A 25 -0.88 2.97 -5.01
CA LEU A 25 -0.84 1.51 -5.15
C LEU A 25 0.38 1.05 -5.95
N SER A 26 0.77 1.77 -7.00
CA SER A 26 1.97 1.45 -7.78
C SER A 26 3.25 1.54 -6.93
N PHE A 27 3.41 2.62 -6.16
CA PHE A 27 4.54 2.77 -5.23
C PHE A 27 4.54 1.69 -4.15
N PHE A 28 3.37 1.38 -3.60
CA PHE A 28 3.24 0.27 -2.65
C PHE A 28 3.74 -1.04 -3.25
N ASN A 29 3.30 -1.40 -4.46
CA ASN A 29 3.71 -2.62 -5.14
C ASN A 29 5.22 -2.64 -5.44
N SER A 30 5.81 -1.51 -5.84
CA SER A 30 7.27 -1.41 -6.02
C SER A 30 8.05 -1.63 -4.73
N ILE A 31 7.59 -1.06 -3.60
CA ILE A 31 8.21 -1.29 -2.29
C ILE A 31 8.02 -2.74 -1.85
N LEU A 32 6.86 -3.35 -2.09
CA LEU A 32 6.61 -4.75 -1.77
C LEU A 32 7.49 -5.71 -2.60
N ALA A 33 7.78 -5.37 -3.85
CA ALA A 33 8.60 -6.18 -4.73
C ALA A 33 10.09 -6.08 -4.41
N HIS A 34 10.60 -4.87 -4.12
CA HIS A 34 12.03 -4.58 -4.07
C HIS A 34 12.53 -3.98 -2.75
N GLY A 35 11.64 -3.50 -1.90
CA GLY A 35 11.98 -2.82 -0.67
C GLY A 35 12.23 -3.77 0.51
N ASP A 36 13.14 -3.40 1.40
CA ASP A 36 13.33 -4.11 2.67
C ASP A 36 12.29 -3.67 3.70
N LEU A 37 11.20 -4.42 3.78
CA LEU A 37 10.08 -4.16 4.68
C LEU A 37 10.39 -4.44 6.16
N ARG A 38 11.59 -4.94 6.48
CA ARG A 38 12.12 -4.98 7.86
C ARG A 38 12.54 -3.58 8.34
N ASN A 39 12.78 -2.65 7.42
CA ASN A 39 13.01 -1.27 7.77
C ASN A 39 11.69 -0.61 8.22
N ASN A 40 11.61 -0.23 9.50
CA ASN A 40 10.42 0.38 10.09
C ASN A 40 9.89 1.60 9.32
N ARG A 41 10.78 2.44 8.76
CA ARG A 41 10.37 3.63 8.00
C ARG A 41 9.74 3.24 6.67
N LEU A 42 10.31 2.25 5.98
CA LEU A 42 9.80 1.77 4.70
C LEU A 42 8.49 0.99 4.89
N ASN A 43 8.42 0.18 5.95
CA ASN A 43 7.20 -0.50 6.36
C ASN A 43 6.05 0.48 6.63
N GLN A 44 6.32 1.54 7.41
CA GLN A 44 5.34 2.58 7.68
C GLN A 44 4.91 3.34 6.41
N LEU A 45 5.84 3.61 5.50
CA LEU A 45 5.53 4.22 4.21
C LEU A 45 4.60 3.32 3.39
N SER A 46 4.87 2.02 3.30
CA SER A 46 4.00 1.06 2.62
C SER A 46 2.59 1.06 3.19
N VAL A 47 2.44 1.02 4.51
CA VAL A 47 1.12 1.08 5.16
C VAL A 47 0.41 2.40 4.83
N ASN A 48 1.11 3.53 4.90
CA ASN A 48 0.53 4.84 4.56
C ASN A 48 0.10 4.92 3.08
N LEU A 49 0.89 4.36 2.15
CA LEU A 49 0.56 4.31 0.72
C LEU A 49 -0.65 3.43 0.44
N TRP A 50 -0.75 2.30 1.14
CA TRP A 50 -1.91 1.42 1.05
C TRP A 50 -3.19 2.12 1.49
N HIS A 51 -3.17 2.79 2.65
CA HIS A 51 -4.32 3.58 3.12
C HIS A 51 -4.65 4.74 2.18
N LEU A 52 -3.63 5.45 1.68
CA LEU A 52 -3.83 6.55 0.74
C LEU A 52 -4.49 6.06 -0.55
N ALA A 53 -4.09 4.89 -1.06
CA ALA A 53 -4.63 4.34 -2.29
C ALA A 53 -6.14 4.11 -2.20
N GLN A 54 -6.63 3.55 -1.09
CA GLN A 54 -8.05 3.22 -0.91
C GLN A 54 -8.89 4.33 -0.28
N ARG A 55 -8.28 5.41 0.23
CA ARG A 55 -8.94 6.47 1.00
C ARG A 55 -10.23 7.01 0.36
N HIS A 56 -10.23 7.16 -0.96
CA HIS A 56 -11.33 7.74 -1.73
C HIS A 56 -12.10 6.70 -2.56
N GLY A 57 -11.90 5.41 -2.30
CA GLY A 57 -12.53 4.31 -3.05
C GLY A 57 -12.15 4.27 -4.54
N CYS A 58 -11.06 4.95 -4.93
CA CYS A 58 -10.61 5.05 -6.31
C CYS A 58 -9.54 4.01 -6.68
N ALA A 59 -9.02 3.24 -5.72
CA ALA A 59 -8.11 2.15 -5.99
C ALA A 59 -8.84 0.95 -6.61
N ASP A 60 -8.16 0.23 -7.49
CA ASP A 60 -8.68 -0.99 -8.09
C ASP A 60 -8.74 -2.12 -7.05
N THR A 61 -9.95 -2.39 -6.55
CA THR A 61 -10.19 -3.41 -5.51
C THR A 61 -9.66 -4.78 -5.91
N ARG A 62 -9.76 -5.16 -7.19
CA ARG A 62 -9.25 -6.45 -7.68
C ARG A 62 -7.74 -6.55 -7.47
N THR A 63 -7.00 -5.50 -7.82
CA THR A 63 -5.54 -5.44 -7.62
C THR A 63 -5.20 -5.44 -6.14
N MET A 64 -5.92 -4.69 -5.31
CA MET A 64 -5.68 -4.69 -3.87
C MET A 64 -5.89 -6.09 -3.24
N VAL A 65 -6.99 -6.76 -3.58
CA VAL A 65 -7.25 -8.14 -3.11
C VAL A 65 -6.11 -9.07 -3.50
N LYS A 66 -5.72 -9.07 -4.79
CA LYS A 66 -4.61 -9.90 -5.28
C LYS A 66 -3.29 -9.59 -4.59
N THR A 67 -3.00 -8.32 -4.32
CA THR A 67 -1.81 -7.90 -3.60
C THR A 67 -1.81 -8.44 -2.16
N LEU A 68 -2.94 -8.38 -1.45
CA LEU A 68 -3.04 -8.97 -0.10
C LEU A 68 -2.90 -10.48 -0.10
N GLU A 69 -3.52 -11.17 -1.06
CA GLU A 69 -3.35 -12.62 -1.21
C GLU A 69 -1.90 -12.99 -1.46
N TYR A 70 -1.22 -12.21 -2.31
CA TYR A 70 0.21 -12.38 -2.57
C TYR A 70 1.03 -12.20 -1.29
N ILE A 71 0.79 -11.15 -0.50
CA ILE A 71 1.50 -10.93 0.78
C ILE A 71 1.28 -12.11 1.72
N LYS A 72 0.02 -12.55 1.90
CA LYS A 72 -0.33 -13.70 2.74
C LYS A 72 0.30 -15.01 2.25
N LYS A 73 0.43 -15.20 0.94
CA LYS A 73 1.10 -16.37 0.37
C LYS A 73 2.60 -16.30 0.62
N ARG A 74 3.22 -15.13 0.43
CA ARG A 74 4.65 -14.91 0.60
C ARG A 74 5.08 -14.98 2.07
N SER A 75 4.22 -14.54 2.99
CA SER A 75 4.49 -14.59 4.43
C SER A 75 4.60 -16.00 5.01
N LYS A 76 4.14 -17.02 4.28
CA LYS A 76 4.31 -18.44 4.63
C LYS A 76 5.72 -18.98 4.36
N GLN A 77 6.55 -18.25 3.60
CA GLN A 77 7.91 -18.68 3.34
C GLN A 77 8.80 -18.46 4.58
N PRO A 78 9.82 -19.31 4.79
CA PRO A 78 10.86 -19.03 5.78
C PRO A 78 11.47 -17.64 5.52
N ASP A 79 11.84 -16.93 6.58
CA ASP A 79 12.37 -15.55 6.57
C ASP A 79 11.38 -14.42 6.19
N MET A 80 10.13 -14.74 5.85
CA MET A 80 9.12 -13.75 5.43
C MET A 80 8.12 -13.38 6.55
N GLY A 81 8.43 -13.66 7.81
CA GLY A 81 7.52 -13.43 8.95
C GLY A 81 7.04 -11.98 9.10
N HIS A 82 7.90 -11.01 8.77
CA HIS A 82 7.58 -9.58 8.77
C HIS A 82 6.41 -9.20 7.83
N LEU A 83 6.13 -10.02 6.81
CA LEU A 83 4.97 -9.83 5.92
C LEU A 83 3.65 -10.23 6.58
N THR A 84 3.66 -11.13 7.57
CA THR A 84 2.47 -11.48 8.35
C THR A 84 2.01 -10.27 9.16
N GLU A 85 2.94 -9.61 9.84
CA GLU A 85 2.65 -8.37 10.59
C GLU A 85 2.21 -7.24 9.66
N LEU A 86 2.85 -7.12 8.50
CA LEU A 86 2.43 -6.16 7.48
C LEU A 86 0.99 -6.42 7.03
N ALA A 87 0.62 -7.67 6.70
CA ALA A 87 -0.72 -8.01 6.23
C ALA A 87 -1.84 -7.62 7.22
N LEU A 88 -1.58 -7.72 8.53
CA LEU A 88 -2.53 -7.29 9.57
C LEU A 88 -2.79 -5.78 9.55
N ARG A 89 -1.83 -5.00 9.06
CA ARG A 89 -1.90 -3.53 8.97
C ARG A 89 -2.44 -3.03 7.64
N LEU A 90 -2.84 -3.94 6.74
CA LEU A 90 -3.33 -3.61 5.40
C LEU A 90 -4.80 -4.04 5.22
N PRO A 91 -5.74 -3.49 6.01
CA PRO A 91 -7.15 -3.81 5.82
C PRO A 91 -7.63 -3.32 4.44
N LEU A 92 -8.61 -4.02 3.87
CA LEU A 92 -9.40 -3.51 2.76
C LEU A 92 -10.55 -2.68 3.34
N GLN A 93 -10.69 -1.44 2.91
CA GLN A 93 -11.87 -0.65 3.22
C GLN A 93 -13.04 -1.17 2.39
N THR A 94 -13.98 -1.86 3.04
CA THR A 94 -15.29 -2.13 2.47
C THR A 94 -16.09 -0.83 2.49
N ARG A 95 -16.66 -0.44 1.34
CA ARG A 95 -17.64 0.65 1.29
C ARG A 95 -18.90 0.17 2.03
N THR A 96 -19.18 0.71 3.21
CA THR A 96 -20.53 0.75 3.80
C THR A 96 -21.34 1.84 3.15
#